data_AF-E3PXV7-F1
#
_entry.id   AF-E3PXV7-F1
#
_cell.length_a   1.000
_cell.length_b   1.000
_cell.length_c   1.000
_cell.angle_alpha   90.00
_cell.angle_beta   90.00
_cell.angle_gamma   90.00
#
_symmetry.space_group_name_H-M   'P 1'
#
loop_
_entity.id
_entity.type
_entity.pdbx_description
1 polymer ?
#
loop_
_entity_poly.entity_id
_entity_poly.type
_entity_poly.pdbx_seq_one_letter_code
_entity_poly.pdbx_strand_id
1 'polypeptide(L)'
;MFIPTHRIIANHIYENLKDSLDFKLSKPMLQYGNMKPDVAPSLKSKKHYMNPTFDFVLDEIVKLIDDGLHEDLISINAFSVRLGVITHFLSDFFCLPHHDRTYFSDKLKEHMIYEKNLHYKFKEFSGLDKITLPSLKTLDKDGIKALIEELHHDYVNRPKGYENDIVSSINVSSAIGLLIVENSILYEPQLIAV
;
A
#
# COMPACT_ATOMS: atom_id res chain seq x y z
N MET A 1 3.76 -0.50 -11.14
CA MET A 1 3.65 0.77 -11.88
C MET A 1 5.05 1.34 -12.09
N PHE A 2 5.25 2.53 -12.71
CA PHE A 2 6.58 3.16 -12.70
C PHE A 2 6.99 3.60 -11.28
N ILE A 3 8.29 3.48 -10.96
CA ILE A 3 8.88 3.91 -9.67
C ILE A 3 8.45 5.33 -9.23
N PRO A 4 8.46 6.36 -10.10
CA PRO A 4 8.02 7.70 -9.69
C PRO A 4 6.54 7.78 -9.33
N THR A 5 5.71 6.89 -9.88
CA THR A 5 4.29 6.76 -9.51
C THR A 5 4.14 6.20 -8.09
N HIS A 6 4.90 5.17 -7.75
CA HIS A 6 4.97 4.62 -6.39
C HIS A 6 5.34 5.68 -5.35
N ARG A 7 6.27 6.60 -5.68
CA ARG A 7 6.59 7.74 -4.82
C ARG A 7 5.42 8.71 -4.61
N ILE A 8 4.61 8.97 -5.65
CA ILE A 8 3.41 9.82 -5.56
C ILE A 8 2.35 9.13 -4.69
N ILE A 9 2.12 7.84 -4.91
CA ILE A 9 1.19 7.03 -4.10
C ILE A 9 1.61 7.06 -2.62
N ALA A 10 2.89 6.85 -2.31
CA ALA A 10 3.43 6.96 -0.96
C ALA A 10 3.23 8.35 -0.33
N ASN A 11 3.22 9.42 -1.13
CA ASN A 11 2.89 10.75 -0.64
C ASN A 11 1.42 10.86 -0.21
N HIS A 12 0.47 10.36 -1.02
CA HIS A 12 -0.94 10.35 -0.65
C HIS A 12 -1.20 9.50 0.59
N ILE A 13 -0.61 8.30 0.65
CA ILE A 13 -0.72 7.43 1.83
C ILE A 13 -0.22 8.18 3.07
N TYR A 14 0.96 8.80 3.00
CA TYR A 14 1.49 9.55 4.13
C TYR A 14 0.55 10.65 4.63
N GLU A 15 -0.03 11.45 3.73
CA GLU A 15 -0.97 12.50 4.14
C GLU A 15 -2.25 11.91 4.73
N ASN A 16 -2.81 10.85 4.11
CA ASN A 16 -4.00 10.17 4.63
C ASN A 16 -3.77 9.61 6.05
N LEU A 17 -2.62 8.99 6.30
CA LEU A 17 -2.25 8.47 7.62
C LEU A 17 -2.06 9.62 8.62
N LYS A 18 -1.30 10.65 8.24
CA LYS A 18 -1.02 11.81 9.09
C LYS A 18 -2.30 12.56 9.48
N ASP A 19 -3.26 12.65 8.58
CA ASP A 19 -4.50 13.40 8.82
C ASP A 19 -5.54 12.58 9.60
N SER A 20 -5.37 11.25 9.67
CA SER A 20 -6.29 10.36 10.40
C SER A 20 -5.76 9.89 11.75
N LEU A 21 -4.45 10.01 12.00
CA LEU A 21 -3.78 9.45 13.17
C LEU A 21 -3.00 10.51 13.92
N ASP A 22 -2.96 10.42 15.25
CA ASP A 22 -2.11 11.25 16.12
C ASP A 22 -0.63 10.82 16.10
N PHE A 23 -0.28 9.86 15.22
CA PHE A 23 1.07 9.33 15.07
C PHE A 23 1.64 9.66 13.69
N LYS A 24 2.92 10.08 13.65
CA LYS A 24 3.59 10.45 12.39
C LYS A 24 4.71 9.49 12.01
N LEU A 25 4.54 8.85 10.86
CA LEU A 25 5.58 8.05 10.20
C LEU A 25 6.66 8.91 9.53
N SER A 26 7.75 8.27 9.11
CA SER A 26 8.81 8.90 8.34
C SER A 26 8.46 8.91 6.85
N LYS A 27 7.99 10.05 6.35
CA LYS A 27 7.65 10.25 4.92
C LYS A 27 8.77 9.83 3.96
N PRO A 28 10.05 10.21 4.16
CA PRO A 28 11.12 9.79 3.25
C PRO A 28 11.34 8.28 3.25
N MET A 29 11.23 7.64 4.41
CA MET A 29 11.41 6.19 4.54
C MET A 29 10.22 5.41 3.97
N LEU A 30 8.99 5.93 4.12
CA LEU A 30 7.81 5.36 3.47
C LEU A 30 7.93 5.43 1.94
N GLN A 31 8.34 6.58 1.40
CA GLN A 31 8.61 6.73 -0.03
C GLN A 31 9.71 5.77 -0.51
N TYR A 32 10.81 5.68 0.23
CA TYR A 32 11.89 4.75 -0.08
C TYR A 32 11.39 3.30 -0.09
N GLY A 33 10.66 2.88 0.94
CA GLY A 33 10.07 1.56 1.05
C GLY A 33 9.13 1.24 -0.11
N ASN A 34 8.31 2.20 -0.53
CA ASN A 34 7.35 2.02 -1.63
C ASN A 34 8.03 1.91 -3.01
N MET A 35 9.19 2.55 -3.20
CA MET A 35 9.98 2.37 -4.43
C MET A 35 10.87 1.12 -4.41
N LYS A 36 11.14 0.56 -3.22
CA LYS A 36 12.13 -0.50 -3.01
C LYS A 36 11.88 -1.77 -3.82
N PRO A 37 10.64 -2.28 -3.99
CA PRO A 37 10.44 -3.55 -4.69
C PRO A 37 10.88 -3.55 -6.16
N ASP A 38 10.82 -2.40 -6.84
CA ASP A 38 11.26 -2.26 -8.24
C ASP A 38 12.78 -2.25 -8.42
N VAL A 39 13.52 -1.90 -7.36
CA VAL A 39 14.98 -1.67 -7.41
C VAL A 39 15.79 -2.73 -6.69
N ALA A 40 15.23 -3.35 -5.65
CA ALA A 40 15.93 -4.36 -4.84
C ALA A 40 15.79 -5.76 -5.49
N PRO A 41 16.89 -6.44 -5.86
CA PRO A 41 16.83 -7.73 -6.57
C PRO A 41 15.99 -8.81 -5.88
N SER A 42 16.05 -8.90 -4.55
CA SER A 42 15.29 -9.87 -3.77
C SER A 42 13.77 -9.68 -3.88
N LEU A 43 13.31 -8.43 -4.00
CA LEU A 43 11.89 -8.09 -4.11
C LEU A 43 11.43 -8.05 -5.56
N LYS A 44 12.28 -7.61 -6.49
CA LYS A 44 12.03 -7.62 -7.94
C LYS A 44 11.80 -9.04 -8.50
N SER A 45 12.35 -10.05 -7.82
CA SER A 45 12.11 -11.46 -8.16
C SER A 45 10.67 -11.90 -7.87
N LYS A 46 9.97 -11.22 -6.95
CA LYS A 46 8.55 -11.43 -6.70
C LYS A 46 7.74 -10.84 -7.85
N LYS A 47 6.60 -11.45 -8.14
CA LYS A 47 5.72 -10.98 -9.20
C LYS A 47 4.89 -9.81 -8.68
N HIS A 48 4.72 -8.76 -9.46
CA HIS A 48 3.94 -7.58 -9.07
C HIS A 48 2.43 -7.76 -9.30
N TYR A 49 1.95 -9.00 -9.21
CA TYR A 49 0.57 -9.39 -9.43
C TYR A 49 0.06 -10.05 -8.16
N MET A 50 -1.24 -9.86 -7.86
CA MET A 50 -1.85 -10.37 -6.62
C MET A 50 -1.56 -11.86 -6.44
N ASN A 51 -1.85 -12.70 -7.42
CA ASN A 51 -1.34 -14.07 -7.43
C ASN A 51 -0.02 -14.14 -8.22
N PRO A 52 1.08 -14.69 -7.65
CA PRO A 52 1.22 -15.45 -6.40
C PRO A 52 1.70 -14.65 -5.16
N THR A 53 1.79 -13.32 -5.22
CA THR A 53 2.50 -12.52 -4.19
C THR A 53 1.63 -12.16 -2.98
N PHE A 54 0.32 -12.41 -3.03
CA PHE A 54 -0.63 -11.97 -2.02
C PHE A 54 -0.35 -12.57 -0.64
N ASP A 55 -0.07 -13.87 -0.55
CA ASP A 55 0.24 -14.52 0.73
C ASP A 55 1.47 -13.90 1.40
N PHE A 56 2.50 -13.53 0.63
CA PHE A 56 3.67 -12.82 1.14
C PHE A 56 3.30 -11.44 1.70
N VAL A 57 2.44 -10.69 1.00
CA VAL A 57 1.98 -9.38 1.48
C VAL A 57 1.20 -9.52 2.78
N LEU A 58 0.30 -10.52 2.86
CA LEU A 58 -0.47 -10.81 4.06
C LEU A 58 0.43 -11.18 5.25
N ASP A 59 1.47 -11.98 5.03
CA ASP A 59 2.45 -12.33 6.07
C ASP A 59 3.24 -11.10 6.55
N GLU A 60 3.65 -10.21 5.64
CA GLU A 60 4.34 -8.97 6.01
C GLU A 60 3.43 -8.01 6.78
N ILE A 61 2.13 -7.96 6.47
CA ILE A 61 1.15 -7.16 7.21
C ILE A 61 1.05 -7.65 8.66
N VAL A 62 0.73 -8.92 8.86
CA VAL A 62 0.57 -9.51 10.20
C VAL A 62 1.86 -9.35 11.00
N LYS A 63 3.01 -9.65 10.38
CA LYS A 63 4.30 -9.50 11.04
C LYS A 63 4.62 -8.04 11.41
N LEU A 64 4.26 -7.06 10.58
CA LEU A 64 4.49 -5.65 10.90
C LEU A 64 3.61 -5.20 12.07
N ILE A 65 2.38 -5.73 12.17
CA ILE A 65 1.49 -5.53 13.31
C ILE A 65 2.12 -6.13 14.57
N ASP A 66 2.52 -7.40 14.53
CA ASP A 66 3.09 -8.14 15.67
C ASP A 66 4.42 -7.56 16.17
N ASP A 67 5.28 -7.10 15.26
CA ASP A 67 6.57 -6.49 15.63
C ASP A 67 6.39 -5.13 16.33
N GLY A 68 5.23 -4.48 16.15
CA GLY A 68 4.88 -3.22 16.80
C GLY A 68 5.61 -1.99 16.29
N LEU A 69 5.22 -0.84 16.85
CA LEU A 69 5.69 0.50 16.52
C LEU A 69 5.96 1.29 17.80
N HIS A 70 7.24 1.47 18.11
CA HIS A 70 7.73 2.34 19.17
C HIS A 70 7.94 3.78 18.69
N GLU A 71 7.85 4.76 19.60
CA GLU A 71 8.00 6.20 19.33
C GLU A 71 9.45 6.67 19.09
N ASP A 72 10.42 5.75 19.02
CA ASP A 72 11.80 6.11 18.68
C ASP A 72 12.04 6.18 17.15
N LEU A 73 13.03 6.99 16.76
CA LEU A 73 13.33 7.26 15.35
C LEU A 73 13.75 6.00 14.56
N ILE A 74 14.40 5.03 15.20
CA ILE A 74 14.87 3.81 14.53
C ILE A 74 13.66 2.94 14.20
N SER A 75 12.79 2.71 15.18
CA SER A 75 11.51 2.02 15.02
C SER A 75 10.65 2.67 13.93
N ILE A 76 10.41 3.98 14.02
CA ILE A 76 9.59 4.73 13.05
C ILE A 76 10.13 4.58 11.62
N ASN A 77 11.45 4.71 11.44
CA ASN A 77 12.07 4.58 10.12
C ASN A 77 11.94 3.15 9.58
N ALA A 78 12.24 2.13 10.39
CA ALA A 78 12.14 0.73 9.98
C ALA A 78 10.70 0.34 9.62
N PHE A 79 9.74 0.75 10.46
CA PHE A 79 8.32 0.56 10.23
C PHE A 79 7.87 1.23 8.93
N SER A 80 8.25 2.48 8.72
CA SER A 80 7.90 3.23 7.50
C SER A 80 8.40 2.55 6.23
N VAL A 81 9.62 2.00 6.24
CA VAL A 81 10.15 1.24 5.08
C VAL A 81 9.31 -0.01 4.82
N ARG A 82 8.96 -0.78 5.85
CA ARG A 82 8.18 -2.01 5.71
C ARG A 82 6.76 -1.73 5.22
N LEU A 83 6.11 -0.71 5.78
CA LEU A 83 4.81 -0.24 5.31
C LEU A 83 4.89 0.21 3.84
N GLY A 84 5.98 0.87 3.45
CA GLY A 84 6.23 1.24 2.06
C GLY A 84 6.25 0.02 1.14
N VAL A 85 6.96 -1.04 1.52
CA VAL A 85 7.02 -2.28 0.73
C VAL A 85 5.64 -2.94 0.60
N ILE A 86 4.86 -3.00 1.69
CA ILE A 86 3.49 -3.54 1.67
C ILE A 86 2.61 -2.74 0.70
N THR A 87 2.59 -1.42 0.86
CA THR A 87 1.75 -0.52 0.06
C THR A 87 2.15 -0.45 -1.41
N HIS A 88 3.42 -0.72 -1.75
CA HIS A 88 3.83 -0.93 -3.14
C HIS A 88 3.03 -2.07 -3.78
N PHE A 89 3.08 -3.27 -3.19
CA PHE A 89 2.40 -4.44 -3.75
C PHE A 89 0.88 -4.26 -3.76
N LEU A 90 0.30 -3.69 -2.71
CA LEU A 90 -1.13 -3.37 -2.68
C LEU A 90 -1.52 -2.43 -3.82
N SER A 91 -0.75 -1.36 -4.05
CA SER A 91 -1.03 -0.44 -5.15
C SER A 91 -0.94 -1.11 -6.54
N ASP A 92 0.01 -2.03 -6.73
CA ASP A 92 0.13 -2.81 -7.98
C ASP A 92 -1.03 -3.79 -8.17
N PHE A 93 -1.54 -4.42 -7.12
CA PHE A 93 -2.70 -5.34 -7.25
C PHE A 93 -3.96 -4.65 -7.78
N PHE A 94 -4.05 -3.33 -7.62
CA PHE A 94 -5.17 -2.48 -8.02
C PHE A 94 -4.84 -1.60 -9.23
N CYS A 95 -3.91 -2.07 -10.07
CA CYS A 95 -3.53 -1.41 -11.31
C CYS A 95 -3.77 -2.36 -12.49
N LEU A 96 -4.44 -1.89 -13.54
CA LEU A 96 -4.92 -2.74 -14.62
C LEU A 96 -3.83 -3.63 -15.27
N PRO A 97 -2.61 -3.14 -15.55
CA PRO A 97 -1.54 -3.97 -16.10
C PRO A 97 -1.04 -5.08 -15.17
N HIS A 98 -1.30 -4.96 -13.87
CA HIS A 98 -0.81 -5.83 -12.80
C HIS A 98 -1.92 -6.67 -12.16
N HIS A 99 -3.18 -6.37 -12.44
CA HIS A 99 -4.32 -7.20 -12.08
C HIS A 99 -4.59 -8.28 -13.15
N ASP A 100 -4.54 -7.93 -14.44
CA ASP A 100 -4.86 -8.82 -15.56
C ASP A 100 -3.65 -9.03 -16.49
N ARG A 101 -2.93 -10.14 -16.29
CA ARG A 101 -1.79 -10.51 -17.14
C ARG A 101 -2.13 -10.73 -18.60
N THR A 102 -3.38 -11.09 -18.90
CA THR A 102 -3.81 -11.35 -20.27
C THR A 102 -4.11 -10.06 -21.03
N TYR A 103 -4.42 -8.98 -20.30
CA TYR A 103 -4.75 -7.68 -20.90
C TYR A 103 -3.62 -7.08 -21.74
N PHE A 104 -2.36 -7.28 -21.29
CA PHE A 104 -1.15 -6.85 -22.00
C PHE A 104 -0.21 -8.01 -22.39
N SER A 105 -0.71 -9.25 -22.46
CA SER A 105 0.12 -10.37 -22.92
C SER A 105 0.69 -10.07 -24.31
N ASP A 106 2.02 -10.10 -24.45
CA ASP A 106 2.79 -9.74 -25.65
C ASP A 106 2.66 -8.27 -26.13
N LYS A 107 2.09 -7.39 -25.31
CA LYS A 107 1.86 -5.96 -25.57
C LYS A 107 2.64 -5.05 -24.61
N LEU A 108 3.94 -5.29 -24.50
CA LEU A 108 4.82 -4.54 -23.59
C LEU A 108 4.80 -3.04 -23.89
N LYS A 109 4.68 -2.65 -25.16
CA LYS A 109 4.63 -1.23 -25.55
C LYS A 109 3.38 -0.55 -25.00
N GLU A 110 2.23 -1.20 -25.12
CA GLU A 110 0.94 -0.73 -24.62
C GLU A 110 0.92 -0.65 -23.10
N HIS A 111 1.53 -1.64 -22.41
CA HIS A 111 1.77 -1.59 -20.95
C HIS A 111 2.52 -0.32 -20.58
N MET A 112 3.67 -0.08 -21.21
CA MET A 112 4.52 1.07 -20.91
C MET A 112 3.83 2.40 -21.21
N ILE A 113 3.04 2.47 -22.28
CA ILE A 113 2.22 3.65 -22.61
C ILE A 113 1.14 3.87 -21.55
N TYR A 114 0.47 2.81 -21.10
CA TYR A 114 -0.55 2.87 -20.06
C TYR A 114 0.05 3.40 -18.75
N GLU A 115 1.15 2.82 -18.26
CA GLU A 115 1.80 3.27 -17.02
C GLU A 115 2.32 4.70 -17.12
N LYS A 116 2.83 5.11 -18.29
CA LYS A 116 3.23 6.49 -18.55
C LYS A 116 2.04 7.46 -18.43
N ASN A 117 0.90 7.14 -19.03
CA ASN A 117 -0.30 7.97 -18.97
C ASN A 117 -0.89 8.01 -17.55
N LEU A 118 -0.94 6.85 -16.89
CA LEU A 118 -1.33 6.70 -15.50
C LEU A 118 -0.46 7.59 -14.59
N HIS A 119 0.85 7.62 -14.81
CA HIS A 119 1.77 8.49 -14.07
C HIS A 119 1.42 9.98 -14.19
N TYR A 120 1.08 10.47 -15.39
CA TYR A 120 0.63 11.86 -15.54
C TYR A 120 -0.69 12.12 -14.82
N LYS A 121 -1.62 11.16 -14.83
CA LYS A 121 -2.87 11.28 -14.10
C LYS A 121 -2.68 11.30 -12.58
N PHE A 122 -1.74 10.52 -12.05
CA PHE A 122 -1.35 10.62 -10.64
C PHE A 122 -0.76 11.99 -10.27
N LYS A 123 -0.03 12.65 -11.17
CA LYS A 123 0.48 14.01 -10.92
C LYS A 123 -0.62 15.06 -10.85
N GLU A 124 -1.74 14.82 -11.52
CA GLU A 124 -2.92 15.70 -11.52
C GLU A 124 -3.89 15.40 -10.36
N PHE A 125 -3.72 14.25 -9.68
CA PHE A 125 -4.62 13.78 -8.65
C PHE A 125 -4.40 14.52 -7.32
N SER A 126 -5.47 15.09 -6.75
CA SER A 126 -5.40 15.89 -5.53
C SER A 126 -5.52 15.09 -4.22
N GLY A 127 -5.98 13.84 -4.29
CA GLY A 127 -6.28 13.02 -3.12
C GLY A 127 -7.72 12.51 -3.12
N LEU A 128 -8.02 11.63 -2.16
CA LEU A 128 -9.37 11.14 -1.92
C LEU A 128 -10.05 11.99 -0.86
N ASP A 129 -11.34 12.27 -1.02
CA ASP A 129 -12.13 12.95 0.02
C ASP A 129 -12.26 12.09 1.28
N LYS A 130 -12.33 10.76 1.10
CA LYS A 130 -12.45 9.79 2.19
C LYS A 130 -11.81 8.45 1.82
N ILE A 131 -11.17 7.83 2.80
CA ILE A 131 -10.73 6.43 2.71
C ILE A 131 -11.90 5.51 3.05
N THR A 132 -12.17 4.59 2.14
CA THR A 132 -13.12 3.50 2.33
C THR A 132 -12.41 2.34 3.00
N LEU A 133 -12.83 2.03 4.23
CA LEU A 133 -12.36 0.90 5.02
C LEU A 133 -13.56 -0.03 5.28
N PRO A 134 -13.62 -1.22 4.67
CA PRO A 134 -14.64 -2.22 4.98
C PRO A 134 -14.53 -2.67 6.44
N SER A 135 -15.61 -3.24 6.97
CA SER A 135 -15.60 -3.77 8.34
C SER A 135 -14.66 -4.96 8.46
N LEU A 136 -13.63 -4.81 9.28
CA LEU A 136 -12.73 -5.91 9.61
C LEU A 136 -13.44 -6.94 10.49
N LYS A 137 -13.45 -8.20 10.07
CA LYS A 137 -14.03 -9.30 10.87
C LYS A 137 -13.10 -9.75 11.99
N THR A 138 -11.81 -9.92 11.66
CA THR A 138 -10.75 -10.40 12.54
C THR A 138 -9.44 -9.71 12.17
N LEU A 139 -8.56 -9.45 13.14
CA LEU A 139 -7.22 -8.89 12.92
C LEU A 139 -6.19 -10.00 12.66
N ASP A 140 -6.60 -11.09 12.02
CA ASP A 140 -5.70 -12.15 11.58
C ASP A 140 -5.51 -12.11 10.07
N LYS A 141 -4.66 -13.00 9.57
CA LYS A 141 -4.34 -13.11 8.14
C LYS A 141 -5.61 -13.27 7.28
N ASP A 142 -6.57 -14.05 7.74
CA ASP A 142 -7.80 -14.34 6.99
C ASP A 142 -8.76 -13.14 6.98
N GLY A 143 -8.89 -12.41 8.08
CA GLY A 143 -9.69 -11.19 8.14
C GLY A 143 -9.14 -10.06 7.28
N ILE A 144 -7.81 -9.87 7.32
CA ILE A 144 -7.11 -8.90 6.46
C ILE A 144 -7.24 -9.31 4.98
N LYS A 145 -7.10 -10.61 4.69
CA LYS A 145 -7.30 -11.15 3.34
C LYS A 145 -8.70 -10.84 2.81
N ALA A 146 -9.73 -11.15 3.60
CA ALA A 146 -11.12 -10.91 3.22
C ALA A 146 -11.39 -9.42 2.93
N LEU A 147 -10.82 -8.52 3.73
CA LEU A 147 -10.94 -7.07 3.51
C LEU A 147 -10.31 -6.63 2.19
N ILE A 148 -9.10 -7.10 1.88
CA ILE A 148 -8.41 -6.76 0.62
C ILE A 148 -9.17 -7.37 -0.58
N GLU A 149 -9.67 -8.60 -0.45
CA GLU A 149 -10.47 -9.27 -1.49
C GLU A 149 -11.80 -8.55 -1.75
N GLU A 150 -12.45 -7.98 -0.72
CA GLU A 150 -13.67 -7.17 -0.87
C GLU A 150 -13.37 -5.90 -1.67
N LEU A 151 -12.35 -5.13 -1.29
CA LEU A 151 -11.92 -3.94 -2.04
C LEU A 151 -11.55 -4.29 -3.48
N HIS A 152 -10.88 -5.42 -3.68
CA HIS A 152 -10.44 -5.89 -4.99
C HIS A 152 -11.64 -6.33 -5.84
N HIS A 153 -12.65 -6.95 -5.24
CA HIS A 153 -13.90 -7.28 -5.92
C HIS A 153 -14.59 -6.03 -6.48
N ASP A 154 -14.67 -4.97 -5.68
CA ASP A 154 -15.21 -3.68 -6.11
C ASP A 154 -14.38 -3.06 -7.25
N TYR A 155 -13.05 -3.10 -7.13
CA TYR A 155 -12.14 -2.63 -8.18
C TYR A 155 -12.41 -3.29 -9.53
N VAL A 156 -12.56 -4.62 -9.56
CA VAL A 156 -12.80 -5.40 -10.78
C VAL A 156 -14.17 -5.13 -11.39
N ASN A 157 -15.18 -4.82 -10.57
CA ASN A 157 -16.54 -4.54 -11.02
C ASN A 157 -16.78 -3.09 -11.46
N ARG A 158 -15.85 -2.17 -11.16
CA ARG A 158 -15.90 -0.79 -11.67
C ARG A 158 -15.36 -0.69 -13.11
N PRO A 159 -15.73 0.36 -13.86
CA PRO A 159 -15.15 0.61 -15.18
C PRO A 159 -13.61 0.62 -15.14
N LYS A 160 -12.99 -0.14 -16.04
CA LYS A 160 -11.53 -0.20 -16.18
C LYS A 160 -10.99 1.15 -16.66
N GLY A 161 -9.87 1.60 -16.10
CA GLY A 161 -9.16 2.79 -16.56
C GLY A 161 -8.39 3.50 -15.45
N TYR A 162 -7.74 4.60 -15.82
CA TYR A 162 -6.82 5.33 -14.96
C TYR A 162 -7.46 5.82 -13.66
N GLU A 163 -8.71 6.31 -13.71
CA GLU A 163 -9.41 6.82 -12.54
C GLU A 163 -9.63 5.72 -11.49
N ASN A 164 -10.12 4.55 -11.93
CA ASN A 164 -10.31 3.40 -11.05
C ASN A 164 -8.99 2.91 -10.46
N ASP A 165 -7.92 2.84 -11.27
CA ASP A 165 -6.58 2.46 -10.79
C ASP A 165 -6.04 3.45 -9.74
N ILE A 166 -6.18 4.77 -9.96
CA ILE A 166 -5.72 5.80 -9.03
C ILE A 166 -6.49 5.73 -7.71
N VAL A 167 -7.82 5.74 -7.77
CA VAL A 167 -8.67 5.75 -6.58
C VAL A 167 -8.45 4.48 -5.77
N SER A 168 -8.43 3.31 -6.44
CA SER A 168 -8.37 2.03 -5.74
C SER A 168 -6.99 1.78 -5.13
N SER A 169 -5.92 2.08 -5.86
CA SER A 169 -4.54 1.89 -5.35
C SER A 169 -4.24 2.76 -4.13
N ILE A 170 -4.70 4.02 -4.11
CA ILE A 170 -4.57 4.91 -2.95
C ILE A 170 -5.47 4.43 -1.82
N ASN A 171 -6.73 4.06 -2.12
CA ASN A 171 -7.69 3.63 -1.11
C ASN A 171 -7.21 2.38 -0.36
N VAL A 172 -6.88 1.30 -1.06
CA VAL A 172 -6.43 0.05 -0.41
C VAL A 172 -5.16 0.27 0.40
N SER A 173 -4.20 1.02 -0.15
CA SER A 173 -2.92 1.24 0.51
C SER A 173 -3.07 2.11 1.76
N SER A 174 -3.98 3.08 1.74
CA SER A 174 -4.27 3.93 2.89
C SER A 174 -5.11 3.17 3.93
N ALA A 175 -6.13 2.43 3.51
CA ALA A 175 -6.99 1.63 4.39
C ALA A 175 -6.18 0.58 5.17
N ILE A 176 -5.33 -0.18 4.48
CA ILE A 176 -4.44 -1.14 5.13
C ILE A 176 -3.35 -0.43 5.94
N GLY A 177 -2.83 0.71 5.47
CA GLY A 177 -1.87 1.49 6.23
C GLY A 177 -2.42 1.99 7.57
N LEU A 178 -3.67 2.47 7.59
CA LEU A 178 -4.37 2.89 8.81
C LEU A 178 -4.51 1.70 9.75
N LEU A 179 -5.04 0.59 9.23
CA LEU A 179 -5.21 -0.64 10.00
C LEU A 179 -3.90 -1.11 10.66
N ILE A 180 -2.79 -1.12 9.92
CA ILE A 180 -1.49 -1.53 10.44
C ILE A 180 -1.06 -0.57 11.55
N VAL A 181 -1.03 0.74 11.29
CA VAL A 181 -0.52 1.71 12.27
C VAL A 181 -1.36 1.70 13.56
N GLU A 182 -2.69 1.71 13.45
CA GLU A 182 -3.60 1.70 14.60
C GLU A 182 -3.39 0.48 15.51
N ASN A 183 -3.03 -0.67 14.93
CA ASN A 183 -2.83 -1.92 15.66
C ASN A 183 -1.36 -2.20 15.99
N SER A 184 -0.44 -1.31 15.63
CA SER A 184 0.99 -1.46 15.92
C SER A 184 1.50 -0.53 17.02
N ILE A 185 0.80 0.57 17.34
CA ILE A 185 1.31 1.54 18.32
C ILE A 185 1.44 0.88 19.69
N LEU A 186 2.68 0.82 20.19
CA LEU A 186 3.00 0.35 21.53
C LEU A 186 3.21 1.56 22.43
N TYR A 187 2.28 1.80 23.35
CA TYR A 187 2.48 2.81 24.39
C TYR A 187 3.51 2.29 25.41
N GLU A 188 4.56 3.05 25.67
CA GLU A 188 5.40 2.78 26.83
C GLU A 188 4.56 2.91 28.10
N PRO A 189 4.67 1.99 29.07
CA PRO A 189 4.04 2.17 30.37
C PRO A 189 4.57 3.48 30.98
N GLN A 190 3.68 4.43 31.26
CA GLN A 190 4.04 5.59 32.07
C GLN A 190 4.60 5.06 33.40
N LEU A 191 5.90 5.24 33.63
CA LEU A 191 6.50 5.06 34.93
C LEU A 191 5.76 5.99 35.89
N ILE A 192 4.84 5.44 36.67
CA ILE A 192 4.25 6.13 37.80
C ILE A 192 5.41 6.44 38.73
N ALA A 193 5.85 7.69 38.74
CA ALA A 193 6.73 8.20 39.77
C ALA A 193 5.97 8.10 41.10
N VAL A 194 6.35 7.11 41.92
CA VAL A 194 5.89 6.95 43.31
C VAL A 194 6.61 7.97 44.19
#